data_AF-A0A9E6RDH2-F1
#
_entry.id   AF-A0A9E6RDH2-F1
#
_cell.length_a   1.000
_cell.length_b   1.000
_cell.length_c   1.000
_cell.angle_alpha   90.00
_cell.angle_beta   90.00
_cell.angle_gamma   90.00
#
_symmetry.space_group_name_H-M   'P 1'
#
loop_
_entity.id
_entity.type
_entity.pdbx_description
1 polymer ?
#
loop_
_entity_poly.entity_id
_entity_poly.type
_entity_poly.pdbx_seq_one_letter_code
_entity_poly.pdbx_strand_id
1 'polypeptide(L)'
;MASLTIRNLKDSTKTALRIRAASLGRSMEDEARRVLDASVEKVSDEPLPGNLADAIASIFDPLGGVNLDIPPREPMREPPDFSGPEHDLDDHPRHERSV
;
A
#
# COMPACT_ATOMS: atom_id res chain seq x y z
N MET A 1 -7.71 -8.77 -29.59
CA MET A 1 -7.22 -9.58 -28.46
C MET A 1 -5.71 -9.65 -28.58
N ALA A 2 -4.99 -9.23 -27.54
CA ALA A 2 -3.56 -9.46 -27.45
C ALA A 2 -3.34 -10.76 -26.65
N SER A 3 -2.43 -11.61 -27.09
CA SER A 3 -2.03 -12.83 -26.38
C SER A 3 -0.59 -12.72 -25.94
N LEU A 4 -0.31 -13.06 -24.68
CA LEU A 4 1.04 -13.09 -24.11
C LEU A 4 1.33 -14.49 -23.56
N THR A 5 2.48 -15.05 -23.93
CA THR A 5 2.96 -16.34 -23.41
C THR A 5 4.17 -16.13 -22.51
N ILE A 6 4.04 -16.45 -21.22
CA ILE A 6 5.12 -16.37 -20.25
C ILE A 6 5.80 -17.75 -20.14
N ARG A 7 7.04 -17.85 -20.64
CA ARG A 7 7.85 -19.08 -20.55
C ARG A 7 8.58 -19.14 -19.21
N ASN A 8 8.86 -20.36 -18.73
CA ASN A 8 9.61 -20.62 -17.49
C ASN A 8 9.03 -19.91 -16.24
N LEU A 9 7.70 -19.82 -16.15
CA LEU A 9 7.03 -19.30 -14.96
C LEU A 9 7.28 -20.24 -13.78
N LYS A 10 7.72 -19.69 -12.64
CA LYS A 10 7.90 -20.47 -11.41
C LYS A 10 6.59 -21.17 -11.03
N ASP A 11 6.66 -22.45 -10.67
CA ASP A 11 5.49 -23.24 -10.28
C ASP A 11 4.76 -22.66 -9.06
N SER A 12 5.52 -22.03 -8.15
CA SER A 12 4.97 -21.31 -7.01
C SER A 12 4.10 -20.13 -7.45
N THR A 13 4.55 -19.35 -8.44
CA THR A 13 3.77 -18.23 -9.00
C THR A 13 2.51 -18.73 -9.69
N LYS A 14 2.61 -19.79 -10.51
CA LYS A 14 1.45 -20.42 -11.15
C LYS A 14 0.42 -20.88 -10.13
N THR A 15 0.88 -21.51 -9.05
CA THR A 15 0.03 -22.03 -7.96
C THR A 15 -0.64 -20.91 -7.19
N ALA A 16 0.12 -19.88 -6.80
CA ALA A 16 -0.42 -18.71 -6.10
C ALA A 16 -1.50 -18.01 -6.93
N LEU A 17 -1.28 -17.87 -8.24
CA LEU A 17 -2.24 -17.22 -9.14
C LEU A 17 -3.53 -18.04 -9.27
N ARG A 18 -3.44 -19.36 -9.32
CA ARG A 18 -4.61 -20.27 -9.30
C ARG A 18 -5.40 -20.17 -7.99
N ILE A 19 -4.71 -20.16 -6.84
CA ILE A 19 -5.35 -20.04 -5.52
C ILE A 19 -6.08 -18.71 -5.41
N ARG A 20 -5.42 -17.61 -5.80
CA ARG A 20 -5.98 -16.26 -5.75
C ARG A 20 -7.19 -16.10 -6.69
N ALA A 21 -7.12 -16.65 -7.89
CA ALA A 21 -8.26 -16.65 -8.82
C ALA A 21 -9.48 -17.39 -8.22
N ALA A 22 -9.25 -18.57 -7.63
CA ALA A 22 -10.30 -19.34 -6.98
C ALA A 22 -10.91 -18.61 -5.77
N SER A 23 -10.09 -17.97 -4.94
CA SER A 23 -10.59 -17.22 -3.77
C SER A 23 -11.42 -15.99 -4.16
N LEU A 24 -11.18 -15.42 -5.34
CA LEU A 24 -11.90 -14.26 -5.86
C LEU A 24 -13.04 -14.65 -6.82
N GLY A 25 -13.29 -15.94 -7.05
CA GLY A 25 -14.35 -16.42 -7.95
C GLY A 25 -14.12 -16.08 -9.42
N ARG A 26 -12.86 -16.03 -9.86
CA ARG A 26 -12.46 -15.63 -11.23
C ARG A 26 -11.74 -16.75 -11.96
N SER A 27 -11.66 -16.61 -13.28
CA SER A 27 -10.75 -17.43 -14.08
C SER A 27 -9.30 -17.07 -13.76
N MET A 28 -8.40 -18.03 -13.95
CA MET A 28 -6.96 -17.81 -13.78
C MET A 28 -6.43 -16.76 -14.77
N GLU A 29 -6.97 -16.72 -15.98
CA GLU A 29 -6.63 -15.73 -17.01
C GLU A 29 -7.04 -14.31 -16.59
N ASP A 30 -8.26 -14.14 -16.08
CA ASP A 30 -8.73 -12.82 -15.64
C ASP A 30 -7.92 -12.30 -14.46
N GLU A 31 -7.53 -13.17 -13.53
CA GLU A 31 -6.66 -12.78 -12.43
C GLU A 31 -5.25 -12.43 -12.92
N ALA A 32 -4.71 -13.18 -13.88
CA ALA A 32 -3.42 -12.87 -14.49
C ALA A 32 -3.45 -11.49 -15.16
N ARG A 33 -4.51 -11.19 -15.92
CA ARG A 33 -4.70 -9.89 -16.58
C ARG A 33 -4.75 -8.75 -15.56
N ARG A 34 -5.58 -8.88 -14.52
CA ARG A 34 -5.72 -7.86 -13.46
C ARG A 34 -4.42 -7.59 -12.71
N VAL A 35 -3.63 -8.64 -12.44
CA VAL A 35 -2.32 -8.48 -11.80
C VAL A 35 -1.36 -7.71 -12.70
N LEU A 36 -1.34 -8.05 -14.00
CA LEU A 36 -0.48 -7.35 -14.95
C LEU A 36 -0.92 -5.90 -15.15
N ASP A 37 -2.21 -5.63 -15.30
CA ASP A 37 -2.76 -4.27 -15.44
C ASP A 37 -2.38 -3.42 -14.23
N ALA A 38 -2.68 -3.90 -13.01
CA ALA A 38 -2.33 -3.19 -11.77
C ALA A 38 -0.82 -3.02 -11.56
N SER A 39 0.01 -3.92 -12.08
CA SER A 39 1.48 -3.79 -12.02
C SER A 39 2.00 -2.78 -13.03
N VAL A 40 1.45 -2.72 -14.24
CA VAL A 40 1.86 -1.79 -15.29
C VAL A 40 1.34 -0.39 -15.01
N GLU A 41 0.11 -0.25 -14.53
CA GLU A 41 -0.46 1.04 -14.07
C GLU A 41 0.42 1.66 -12.99
N LYS A 42 0.85 0.90 -11.98
CA LYS A 42 1.81 1.38 -10.96
C LYS A 42 3.18 1.80 -11.49
N VAL A 43 3.58 1.32 -12.66
CA VAL A 43 4.84 1.72 -13.33
C VAL A 43 4.61 2.94 -14.23
N SER A 44 3.36 3.14 -14.66
CA SER A 44 2.95 4.20 -15.58
C SER A 44 2.44 5.44 -14.85
N ASP A 45 1.91 5.26 -13.64
CA ASP A 45 1.41 6.33 -12.77
C ASP A 45 2.46 6.74 -11.75
N GLU A 46 2.96 7.93 -12.03
CA GLU A 46 3.65 8.89 -11.17
C GLU A 46 5.10 8.61 -10.77
N PRO A 47 6.02 9.57 -11.02
CA PRO A 47 7.19 9.67 -10.18
C PRO A 47 6.66 9.80 -8.75
N LEU A 48 7.12 8.94 -7.84
CA LEU A 48 6.98 9.19 -6.41
C LEU A 48 7.29 10.68 -6.20
N PRO A 49 6.35 11.46 -5.61
CA PRO A 49 6.57 12.89 -5.44
C PRO A 49 7.95 13.07 -4.83
N GLY A 50 8.80 13.86 -5.50
CA GLY A 50 10.24 13.93 -5.19
C GLY A 50 10.49 14.36 -3.75
N ASN A 51 9.46 14.94 -3.13
CA ASN A 51 9.39 15.30 -1.72
C ASN A 51 7.92 15.30 -1.21
N LEU A 52 7.75 15.43 0.10
CA LEU A 52 6.43 15.49 0.75
C LEU A 52 5.56 16.67 0.27
N ALA A 53 6.15 17.79 -0.11
CA ALA A 53 5.39 18.96 -0.56
C ALA A 53 4.69 18.67 -1.89
N ASP A 54 5.36 18.01 -2.83
CA ASP A 54 4.77 17.60 -4.11
C ASP A 54 3.61 16.62 -3.89
N ALA A 55 3.74 15.72 -2.91
CA ALA A 55 2.70 14.75 -2.55
C ALA A 55 1.44 15.42 -1.99
N ILE A 56 1.63 16.48 -1.20
CA ILE A 56 0.53 17.26 -0.65
C ILE A 56 -0.11 18.10 -1.77
N ALA A 57 0.69 18.72 -2.65
CA ALA A 57 0.21 19.55 -3.75
C ALA A 57 -0.67 18.77 -4.73
N SER A 58 -0.29 17.54 -5.11
CA SER A 58 -1.07 16.72 -6.04
C SER A 58 -2.50 16.41 -5.57
N ILE A 59 -2.74 16.42 -4.25
CA ILE A 59 -4.07 16.24 -3.67
C ILE A 59 -4.96 17.48 -3.93
N PHE A 60 -4.39 18.68 -3.91
CA PHE A 60 -5.13 19.94 -3.99
C PHE A 60 -5.12 20.59 -5.38
N ASP A 61 -4.17 20.24 -6.25
CA ASP A 61 -4.05 20.75 -7.62
C ASP A 61 -5.33 20.55 -8.46
N PRO A 62 -6.00 19.38 -8.46
CA PRO A 62 -7.27 19.20 -9.18
C PRO A 62 -8.41 20.09 -8.68
N LEU A 63 -8.30 20.60 -7.45
CA LEU A 63 -9.29 21.48 -6.82
C LEU A 63 -9.00 22.96 -7.09
N GLY A 64 -7.90 23.29 -7.78
CA GLY A 64 -7.48 24.67 -8.03
C GLY A 64 -6.85 25.35 -6.81
N GLY A 65 -6.38 24.57 -5.84
CA GLY A 65 -5.92 25.04 -4.54
C GLY A 65 -7.06 25.28 -3.55
N VAL A 66 -6.76 25.16 -2.26
CA VAL A 66 -7.73 25.38 -1.18
C VAL A 66 -7.25 26.50 -0.25
N ASN A 67 -8.15 27.40 0.12
CA ASN A 67 -7.93 28.33 1.21
C ASN A 67 -8.67 27.79 2.44
N LEU A 68 -7.91 27.38 3.46
CA LEU A 68 -8.48 26.80 4.67
C LEU A 68 -8.69 27.88 5.71
N ASP A 69 -9.91 27.99 6.23
CA ASP A 69 -10.17 28.81 7.41
C ASP A 69 -9.51 28.16 8.63
N ILE A 70 -8.47 28.80 9.13
CA ILE A 70 -7.72 28.28 10.29
C ILE A 70 -8.54 28.58 11.56
N PRO A 71 -8.99 27.55 12.30
CA PRO A 71 -9.75 27.76 13.52
C PRO A 71 -8.89 28.48 14.59
N PRO A 72 -9.50 29.22 15.51
CA PRO A 72 -8.78 29.84 16.61
C PRO A 72 -8.09 28.77 17.46
N ARG A 73 -6.92 29.12 18.01
CA ARG A 73 -6.13 28.18 18.81
C ARG A 73 -6.85 27.85 20.12
N GLU A 74 -7.08 26.56 20.35
CA GLU A 74 -7.61 26.04 21.60
C GLU A 74 -6.49 25.64 22.58
N PRO A 75 -6.80 25.46 23.88
CA PRO A 75 -5.87 24.88 24.84
C PRO A 75 -5.33 23.53 24.34
N MET A 76 -4.08 23.21 24.69
CA MET A 76 -3.48 21.92 24.34
C MET A 76 -4.32 20.79 24.91
N ARG A 77 -4.56 19.74 24.11
CA ARG A 77 -5.18 18.51 24.61
C ARG A 77 -4.29 17.92 25.71
N GLU A 78 -4.91 17.30 26.69
CA GLU A 78 -4.20 16.46 27.65
C GLU A 78 -3.36 15.40 26.90
N PRO A 79 -2.05 15.28 27.19
CA PRO A 79 -1.21 14.29 26.54
C PRO A 79 -1.80 12.89 26.76
N PRO A 80 -1.75 12.00 25.75
CA PRO A 80 -2.10 10.61 25.96
C PRO A 80 -1.22 10.00 27.06
N ASP A 81 -1.86 9.26 27.97
CA ASP A 81 -1.17 8.50 29.00
C ASP A 81 -0.62 7.19 28.38
N PHE A 82 0.70 7.03 28.41
CA PHE A 82 1.39 5.85 27.92
C PHE A 82 1.86 4.93 29.05
N SER A 83 1.42 5.14 30.29
CA SER A 83 1.83 4.34 31.45
C SER A 83 1.06 3.02 31.64
N GLY A 84 0.13 2.71 30.73
CA GLY A 84 -0.62 1.47 30.73
C GLY A 84 0.22 0.23 30.31
N PRO A 85 -0.14 -0.97 30.78
CA PRO A 85 0.60 -2.21 30.49
C PRO A 85 0.63 -2.59 28.99
N GLU A 86 -0.22 -1.99 28.16
CA GLU A 86 -0.22 -2.14 26.70
C GLU A 86 1.00 -1.49 26.01
N HIS A 87 1.76 -0.67 26.73
CA HIS A 87 2.90 0.08 26.22
C HIS A 87 4.25 -0.36 26.81
N ASP A 88 4.26 -1.42 27.62
CA ASP A 88 5.49 -2.03 28.14
C ASP A 88 6.27 -2.72 27.01
N LEU A 89 7.33 -2.05 26.53
CA LEU A 89 8.21 -2.50 25.44
C LEU A 89 9.14 -3.67 25.80
N ASP A 90 9.01 -4.24 27.01
CA ASP A 90 9.92 -5.25 27.55
C ASP A 90 9.48 -6.71 27.28
N ASP A 91 8.29 -6.96 26.71
CA ASP A 91 7.78 -8.32 26.45
C ASP A 91 7.93 -8.80 25.00
N HIS A 92 8.82 -8.19 24.21
CA HIS A 92 9.18 -8.74 22.92
C HIS A 92 10.33 -9.74 23.08
N PRO A 93 10.10 -11.07 22.95
CA PRO A 93 11.18 -12.03 22.96
C PRO A 93 12.12 -11.68 21.80
N ARG A 94 13.36 -11.28 22.12
CA ARG A 94 14.40 -11.17 21.11
C ARG A 94 14.57 -12.56 20.53
N HIS A 95 14.05 -12.77 19.33
CA HIS A 95 14.32 -13.97 18.56
C HIS A 95 15.84 -14.03 18.34
N GLU A 96 16.53 -14.77 19.20
CA GLU A 96 17.92 -15.15 18.99
C GLU A 96 17.96 -15.91 17.65
N ARG A 97 18.49 -15.25 16.62
CA ARG A 97 18.80 -15.89 15.36
C ARG A 97 19.95 -16.85 15.64
N SER A 98 19.61 -18.11 15.86
CA SER A 98 20.58 -19.21 15.96
C SER A 98 21.38 -19.26 14.66
N VAL A 99 22.70 -19.20 14.82
CA VAL A 99 23.72 -19.45 13.78
C VAL A 99 23.74 -20.93 13.43
#